data_AF-M1CG31-F1
#
_entry.id   AF-M1CG31-F1
#
_cell.length_a   1.000
_cell.length_b   1.000
_cell.length_c   1.000
_cell.angle_alpha   90.00
_cell.angle_beta   90.00
_cell.angle_gamma   90.00
#
_symmetry.space_group_name_H-M   'P 1'
#
loop_
_entity.id
_entity.type
_entity.pdbx_description
1 polymer ?
#
loop_
_entity_poly.entity_id
_entity_poly.type
_entity_poly.pdbx_seq_one_letter_code
_entity_poly.pdbx_strand_id
1 'polypeptide(L)'
;MRSGEALRSLSLQRFSTLSLSKSTSPTIPITAEVLRESVTSSQWHFIKHVTGELNPTLISATLPDLRSSPDRVLTFIENLSPNCLDISCYCLAISILSRLPSPKQATHLLKQVISYRLASHNEIFDGLVSAREKLEIKSSIVLDLLVRAYCELKKGEDALKCFYLMKQKGILPKVETCNDLLSLFLKLNRTHLAWIVYAEMFRMKMSSTVCTFNIMINVLCREGKLKKAKEFIEHMQCSGVKPNLISYNTVIHGYCLRGDIEGANKILETMTAKGIEPDSYTFNSLVRGMVKEGREKEVSSLVVKMKSFGLIPTAVTYNTLIDSCCSKGDLEKAFFYRDEMVKIGIVPSVSTYNLLIHALFLDGRMVETDDLLKDMLEKRVLPDGITYNILINGYCRVGNAKKAFKFYDELLSRSLQPTIVTYTSLIKVLGKRKRMKEADDLVVEILRKGICPDLIMFNALIDGHCANDNVERAFDTLSEMNKMNVQPDEVTYNTLMQGYCKKGKVEEACMLLEEMKGREIKPDHITYNTLISGYSRRGNMDDAFRVRDDMLGAGFNPTLLTYNALIQGLCKKQEGVLAEELLKEMVSKGITPDDSTYLALIEGIGDVDSFLGRKDTS
;
A
#
# COMPACT_ATOMS: atom_id res chain seq x y z
N MET A 1 10.24 -47.10 33.60
CA MET A 1 9.02 -46.27 33.59
C MET A 1 8.56 -46.20 32.13
N ARG A 2 7.74 -47.16 31.69
CA ARG A 2 6.27 -47.08 31.51
C ARG A 2 5.84 -46.15 30.35
N SER A 3 5.26 -46.81 29.33
CA SER A 3 4.27 -46.36 28.32
C SER A 3 4.68 -45.21 27.39
N GLY A 4 4.63 -45.33 26.06
CA GLY A 4 4.03 -46.36 25.21
C GLY A 4 3.78 -45.75 23.83
N GLU A 5 4.79 -45.80 22.96
CA GLU A 5 4.63 -45.56 21.53
C GLU A 5 4.07 -46.84 20.90
N ALA A 6 2.76 -46.92 20.76
CA ALA A 6 2.08 -47.94 19.98
C ALA A 6 0.97 -47.27 19.18
N LEU A 7 0.99 -47.53 17.86
CA LEU A 7 -0.07 -47.39 16.84
C LEU A 7 0.32 -46.52 15.63
N ARG A 8 1.34 -46.96 14.88
CA ARG A 8 1.43 -46.77 13.43
C ARG A 8 2.10 -47.98 12.80
N SER A 9 1.34 -49.05 12.51
CA SER A 9 1.64 -50.05 11.45
C SER A 9 0.89 -51.38 11.63
N LEU A 10 -0.38 -51.44 11.24
CA LEU A 10 -1.07 -52.69 10.88
C LEU A 10 -2.08 -52.29 9.80
N SER A 11 -2.22 -52.90 8.63
CA SER A 11 -1.60 -54.09 8.04
C SER A 11 -2.11 -54.14 6.59
N LEU A 12 -1.20 -54.25 5.63
CA LEU A 12 -1.50 -54.56 4.23
C LEU A 12 -1.77 -56.06 4.08
N GLN A 13 -2.87 -56.38 3.37
CA GLN A 13 -3.16 -57.61 2.62
C GLN A 13 -3.15 -58.96 3.36
N ARG A 14 -4.35 -59.55 3.51
CA ARG A 14 -4.78 -60.80 2.82
C ARG A 14 -6.11 -61.27 3.44
N PHE A 15 -7.19 -61.22 2.65
CA PHE A 15 -8.16 -62.32 2.52
C PHE A 15 -8.96 -62.06 1.25
N SER A 16 -8.65 -62.84 0.21
CA SER A 16 -9.52 -63.04 -0.95
C SER A 16 -10.68 -63.97 -0.59
N THR A 17 -11.70 -63.94 -1.44
CA THR A 17 -12.84 -64.85 -1.58
C THR A 17 -13.95 -64.76 -0.53
N LEU A 18 -14.95 -63.91 -0.84
CA LEU A 18 -16.33 -64.34 -0.94
C LEU A 18 -17.07 -63.38 -1.86
N SER A 19 -17.32 -63.86 -3.08
CA SER A 19 -18.23 -63.30 -4.06
C SER A 19 -19.63 -63.22 -3.44
N LEU A 20 -20.00 -62.06 -2.90
CA LEU A 20 -21.41 -61.71 -2.72
C LEU A 20 -21.80 -60.79 -3.87
N SER A 21 -22.62 -61.40 -4.73
CA SER A 21 -23.56 -60.80 -5.68
C SER A 21 -23.58 -59.28 -5.74
N LYS A 22 -23.38 -58.74 -6.95
CA LYS A 22 -23.98 -57.48 -7.40
C LYS A 22 -25.46 -57.49 -6.99
N SER A 23 -25.80 -56.89 -5.86
CA SER A 23 -27.14 -56.37 -5.64
C SER A 23 -27.18 -55.08 -6.44
N THR A 24 -27.66 -55.19 -7.68
CA THR A 24 -28.29 -54.07 -8.37
C THR A 24 -29.50 -53.65 -7.53
N SER A 25 -29.27 -52.85 -6.49
CA SER A 25 -30.31 -51.96 -5.99
C SER A 25 -30.65 -51.03 -7.16
N PRO A 26 -31.93 -50.78 -7.47
CA PRO A 26 -32.25 -49.76 -8.44
C PRO A 26 -31.71 -48.46 -7.87
N THR A 27 -30.64 -47.91 -8.44
CA THR A 27 -30.30 -46.52 -8.21
C THR A 27 -31.48 -45.75 -8.76
N ILE A 28 -32.42 -45.39 -7.88
CA ILE A 28 -33.53 -44.50 -8.22
C ILE A 28 -32.84 -43.29 -8.86
N PRO A 29 -33.10 -43.00 -10.15
CA PRO A 29 -32.45 -41.89 -10.80
C PRO A 29 -32.78 -40.64 -9.97
N ILE A 30 -31.75 -39.92 -9.53
CA ILE A 30 -31.95 -38.73 -8.70
C ILE A 30 -32.69 -37.72 -9.56
N THR A 31 -33.98 -37.56 -9.30
CA THR A 31 -34.84 -36.60 -10.01
C THR A 31 -34.75 -35.24 -9.34
N ALA A 32 -35.18 -34.20 -10.05
CA ALA A 32 -35.23 -32.84 -9.50
C ALA A 32 -36.11 -32.77 -8.23
N GLU A 33 -37.13 -33.60 -8.16
CA GLU A 33 -38.07 -33.68 -7.04
C GLU A 33 -37.42 -34.26 -5.77
N VAL A 34 -36.64 -35.35 -5.91
CA VAL A 34 -35.89 -35.96 -4.80
C VAL A 34 -34.82 -34.99 -4.25
N LEU A 35 -34.14 -34.26 -5.15
CA LEU A 35 -33.16 -33.26 -4.75
C LEU A 35 -33.82 -32.09 -4.01
N ARG A 36 -34.97 -31.62 -4.49
CA ARG A 36 -35.77 -30.56 -3.86
C ARG A 36 -36.24 -30.96 -2.46
N GLU A 37 -36.76 -32.18 -2.29
CA GLU A 37 -37.20 -32.70 -1.00
C GLU A 37 -36.03 -32.85 -0.01
N SER A 38 -34.86 -33.28 -0.50
CA SER A 38 -33.65 -33.40 0.31
C SER A 38 -33.16 -32.03 0.82
N VAL A 39 -33.19 -31.00 -0.03
CA VAL A 39 -32.81 -29.62 0.34
C VAL A 39 -33.83 -29.00 1.29
N THR A 40 -35.13 -29.18 1.04
CA THR A 40 -36.20 -28.69 1.93
C THR A 40 -36.26 -29.43 3.27
N SER A 41 -35.77 -30.66 3.33
CA SER A 41 -35.65 -31.43 4.58
C SER A 41 -34.27 -31.31 5.25
N SER A 42 -33.37 -30.46 4.73
CA SER A 42 -32.02 -30.22 5.27
C SER A 42 -31.13 -31.48 5.37
N GLN A 43 -31.28 -32.42 4.44
CA GLN A 43 -30.52 -33.68 4.39
C GLN A 43 -29.12 -33.48 3.78
N TRP A 44 -28.29 -32.65 4.39
CA TRP A 44 -26.97 -32.25 3.83
C TRP A 44 -25.97 -33.41 3.71
N HIS A 45 -26.06 -34.41 4.59
CA HIS A 45 -25.20 -35.61 4.51
C HIS A 45 -25.48 -36.44 3.25
N PHE A 46 -26.75 -36.57 2.87
CA PHE A 46 -27.16 -37.23 1.63
C PHE A 46 -26.65 -36.45 0.41
N ILE A 47 -26.83 -35.13 0.41
CA ILE A 47 -26.36 -34.26 -0.68
C ILE A 47 -24.85 -34.39 -0.87
N LYS A 48 -24.06 -34.39 0.22
CA LYS A 48 -22.59 -34.58 0.17
C LYS A 48 -22.16 -35.93 -0.41
N HIS A 49 -22.93 -37.00 -0.15
CA HIS A 49 -22.62 -38.33 -0.65
C HIS A 49 -22.92 -38.45 -2.16
N VAL A 50 -23.93 -37.73 -2.63
CA VAL A 50 -24.45 -37.82 -4.00
C VAL A 50 -23.83 -36.79 -4.95
N THR A 51 -23.02 -35.84 -4.45
CA THR A 51 -22.46 -34.74 -5.28
C THR A 51 -21.76 -35.20 -6.56
N GLY A 52 -21.06 -36.34 -6.52
CA GLY A 52 -20.33 -36.89 -7.66
C GLY A 52 -21.21 -37.40 -8.81
N GLU A 53 -22.50 -37.64 -8.54
CA GLU A 53 -23.49 -38.14 -9.51
C GLU A 53 -24.40 -37.02 -10.05
N LEU A 54 -24.31 -35.80 -9.50
CA LEU A 54 -25.12 -34.65 -9.91
C LEU A 54 -24.52 -33.93 -11.11
N ASN A 55 -25.37 -33.58 -12.07
CA ASN A 55 -25.00 -32.75 -13.23
C ASN A 55 -25.64 -31.34 -13.14
N PRO A 56 -25.06 -30.34 -13.83
CA PRO A 56 -25.56 -28.96 -13.79
C PRO A 56 -27.00 -28.80 -14.31
N THR A 57 -27.44 -29.65 -15.25
CA THR A 57 -28.81 -29.61 -15.80
C THR A 57 -29.86 -29.99 -14.76
N LEU A 58 -29.58 -31.01 -13.94
CA LEU A 58 -30.45 -31.41 -12.83
C LEU A 58 -30.49 -30.32 -11.74
N ILE A 59 -29.34 -29.74 -11.38
CA ILE A 59 -29.26 -28.68 -10.37
C ILE A 59 -30.01 -27.42 -10.84
N SER A 60 -29.80 -26.98 -12.08
CA SER A 60 -30.50 -25.82 -12.65
C SER A 60 -32.01 -26.02 -12.87
N ALA A 61 -32.47 -27.28 -12.94
CA ALA A 61 -33.90 -27.62 -12.93
C ALA A 61 -34.51 -27.57 -11.51
N THR A 62 -33.72 -27.85 -10.47
CA THR A 62 -34.19 -27.86 -9.07
C THR A 62 -34.23 -26.48 -8.41
N LEU A 63 -33.29 -25.59 -8.77
CA LEU A 63 -33.16 -24.26 -8.16
C LEU A 63 -34.43 -23.40 -8.26
N PRO A 64 -35.16 -23.32 -9.40
CA PRO A 64 -36.39 -22.54 -9.49
C PRO A 64 -37.46 -22.94 -8.46
N ASP A 65 -37.57 -24.23 -8.14
CA ASP A 65 -38.55 -24.74 -7.17
C ASP A 65 -38.20 -24.36 -5.72
N LEU A 66 -36.92 -24.03 -5.45
CA LEU A 66 -36.45 -23.57 -4.13
C LEU A 66 -36.72 -22.08 -3.89
N ARG A 67 -37.44 -21.39 -4.78
CA ARG A 67 -37.85 -19.99 -4.62
C ARG A 67 -38.62 -19.72 -3.32
N SER A 68 -39.31 -20.72 -2.78
CA SER A 68 -40.05 -20.65 -1.50
C SER A 68 -39.16 -20.78 -0.26
N SER A 69 -37.90 -21.21 -0.40
CA SER A 69 -36.96 -21.41 0.72
C SER A 69 -35.55 -20.86 0.42
N PRO A 70 -35.42 -19.55 0.15
CA PRO A 70 -34.17 -18.93 -0.30
C PRO A 70 -33.01 -19.09 0.70
N ASP A 71 -33.25 -19.13 2.01
CA ASP A 71 -32.20 -19.27 3.04
C ASP A 71 -31.40 -20.57 2.93
N ARG A 72 -31.98 -21.62 2.33
CA ARG A 72 -31.35 -22.94 2.19
C ARG A 72 -30.53 -23.09 0.92
N VAL A 73 -30.68 -22.16 -0.03
CA VAL A 73 -30.00 -22.20 -1.33
C VAL A 73 -28.49 -21.99 -1.18
N LEU A 74 -28.06 -21.12 -0.26
CA LEU A 74 -26.63 -20.92 -0.01
C LEU A 74 -25.97 -22.19 0.53
N THR A 75 -26.57 -22.78 1.57
CA THR A 75 -26.08 -24.03 2.18
C THR A 75 -26.09 -25.17 1.17
N PHE A 76 -27.06 -25.21 0.27
CA PHE A 76 -27.08 -26.18 -0.81
C PHE A 76 -25.87 -26.03 -1.74
N ILE A 77 -25.60 -24.82 -2.23
CA ILE A 77 -24.44 -24.55 -3.11
C ILE A 77 -23.10 -24.83 -2.41
N GLU A 78 -22.95 -24.46 -1.14
CA GLU A 78 -21.72 -24.69 -0.35
C GLU A 78 -21.43 -26.18 -0.08
N ASN A 79 -22.46 -27.03 -0.08
CA ASN A 79 -22.31 -28.46 0.14
C ASN A 79 -22.09 -29.26 -1.16
N LEU A 80 -22.11 -28.60 -2.33
CA LEU A 80 -21.85 -29.23 -3.62
C LEU A 80 -20.36 -29.13 -3.99
N SER A 81 -19.88 -30.11 -4.75
CA SER A 81 -18.52 -30.04 -5.33
C SER A 81 -18.46 -28.94 -6.40
N PRO A 82 -17.39 -28.11 -6.45
CA PRO A 82 -17.24 -27.06 -7.46
C PRO A 82 -17.32 -27.57 -8.91
N ASN A 83 -16.97 -28.83 -9.14
CA ASN A 83 -16.97 -29.46 -10.47
C ASN A 83 -18.38 -29.74 -11.01
N CYS A 84 -19.42 -29.69 -10.16
CA CYS A 84 -20.79 -30.02 -10.53
C CYS A 84 -21.64 -28.78 -10.82
N LEU A 85 -21.09 -27.58 -10.63
CA LEU A 85 -21.79 -26.30 -10.78
C LEU A 85 -21.26 -25.56 -12.00
N ASP A 86 -22.16 -25.25 -12.95
CA ASP A 86 -21.88 -24.32 -14.02
C ASP A 86 -22.27 -22.89 -13.64
N ILE A 87 -21.93 -21.92 -14.48
CA ILE A 87 -22.28 -20.52 -14.24
C ILE A 87 -23.80 -20.29 -14.17
N SER A 88 -24.59 -21.09 -14.88
CA SER A 88 -26.06 -20.99 -14.88
C SER A 88 -26.63 -21.35 -13.50
N CYS A 89 -26.10 -22.39 -12.85
CA CYS A 89 -26.46 -22.78 -11.50
C CYS A 89 -26.15 -21.66 -10.49
N TYR A 90 -24.96 -21.06 -10.57
CA TYR A 90 -24.62 -19.91 -9.73
C TYR A 90 -25.54 -18.72 -9.98
N CYS A 91 -25.84 -18.39 -11.25
CA CYS A 91 -26.71 -17.27 -11.60
C CYS A 91 -28.15 -17.44 -11.09
N LEU A 92 -28.70 -18.66 -11.16
CA LEU A 92 -30.01 -18.99 -10.61
C LEU A 92 -30.02 -18.89 -9.08
N ALA A 93 -29.02 -19.47 -8.40
CA ALA A 93 -28.89 -19.40 -6.95
C ALA A 93 -28.76 -17.95 -6.45
N ILE A 94 -27.89 -17.16 -7.08
CA ILE A 94 -27.71 -15.73 -6.76
C ILE A 94 -29.01 -14.94 -6.99
N SER A 95 -29.74 -15.22 -8.08
CA SER A 95 -31.01 -14.56 -8.37
C SER A 95 -32.09 -14.86 -7.33
N ILE A 96 -32.13 -16.09 -6.80
CA ILE A 96 -33.04 -16.47 -5.71
C ILE A 96 -32.63 -15.78 -4.41
N LEU A 97 -31.34 -15.84 -4.04
CA LEU A 97 -30.81 -15.22 -2.83
C LEU A 97 -30.93 -13.69 -2.83
N SER A 98 -30.92 -13.05 -4.00
CA SER A 98 -31.09 -11.59 -4.13
C SER A 98 -32.44 -11.06 -3.63
N ARG A 99 -33.41 -11.96 -3.41
CA ARG A 99 -34.75 -11.65 -2.89
C ARG A 99 -34.79 -11.59 -1.36
N LEU A 100 -33.76 -12.09 -0.68
CA LEU A 100 -33.68 -12.01 0.78
C LEU A 100 -33.53 -10.56 1.23
N PRO A 101 -34.08 -10.17 2.40
CA PRO A 101 -33.92 -8.82 2.95
C PRO A 101 -32.44 -8.43 3.15
N SER A 102 -31.57 -9.42 3.39
CA SER A 102 -30.13 -9.23 3.52
C SER A 102 -29.41 -9.60 2.22
N PRO A 103 -28.74 -8.64 1.54
CA PRO A 103 -28.02 -8.92 0.30
C PRO A 103 -26.68 -9.64 0.51
N LYS A 104 -26.28 -9.90 1.77
CA LYS A 104 -24.94 -10.40 2.12
C LYS A 104 -24.63 -11.75 1.46
N GLN A 105 -25.59 -12.68 1.47
CA GLN A 105 -25.40 -14.03 0.93
C GLN A 105 -25.23 -14.01 -0.59
N ALA A 106 -26.09 -13.28 -1.30
CA ALA A 106 -25.99 -13.10 -2.75
C ALA A 106 -24.68 -12.40 -3.15
N THR A 107 -24.27 -11.37 -2.40
CA THR A 107 -23.02 -10.63 -2.65
C THR A 107 -21.79 -11.50 -2.40
N HIS A 108 -21.83 -12.38 -1.38
CA HIS A 108 -20.74 -13.32 -1.09
C HIS A 108 -20.52 -14.29 -2.25
N LEU A 109 -21.57 -14.95 -2.75
CA LEU A 109 -21.48 -15.85 -3.91
C LEU A 109 -21.01 -15.11 -5.16
N LEU A 110 -21.52 -13.91 -5.42
CA LEU A 110 -21.07 -13.08 -6.54
C LEU A 110 -19.57 -12.82 -6.48
N LYS A 111 -19.05 -12.45 -5.30
CA LYS A 111 -17.61 -12.22 -5.13
C LYS A 111 -16.79 -13.48 -5.36
N GLN A 112 -17.26 -14.63 -4.87
CA GLN A 112 -16.58 -15.91 -5.10
C GLN A 112 -16.48 -16.23 -6.60
N VAL A 113 -17.59 -16.11 -7.34
CA VAL A 113 -17.61 -16.34 -8.79
C VAL A 113 -16.64 -15.38 -9.51
N ILE A 114 -16.62 -14.11 -9.12
CA ILE A 114 -15.72 -13.10 -9.70
C ILE A 114 -14.24 -13.33 -9.33
N SER A 115 -13.96 -13.84 -8.11
CA SER A 115 -12.59 -14.08 -7.64
C SER A 115 -11.97 -15.34 -8.25
N TYR A 116 -12.77 -16.40 -8.41
CA TYR A 116 -12.30 -17.65 -9.01
C TYR A 116 -12.14 -17.60 -10.54
N ARG A 117 -12.49 -16.45 -11.17
CA ARG A 117 -12.43 -16.25 -12.63
C ARG A 117 -13.13 -17.37 -13.42
N LEU A 118 -14.23 -17.90 -12.88
CA LEU A 118 -14.98 -18.99 -13.50
C LEU A 118 -15.56 -18.59 -14.86
N ALA A 119 -15.77 -17.30 -15.10
CA ALA A 119 -16.22 -16.74 -16.37
C ALA A 119 -15.90 -15.26 -16.51
N SER A 120 -16.10 -14.74 -17.72
CA SER A 120 -16.02 -13.32 -18.05
C SER A 120 -17.18 -12.51 -17.46
N HIS A 121 -17.01 -11.19 -17.35
CA HIS A 121 -18.07 -10.28 -16.89
C HIS A 121 -19.32 -10.31 -17.78
N ASN A 122 -19.17 -10.59 -19.09
CA ASN A 122 -20.28 -10.73 -20.02
C ASN A 122 -21.09 -12.00 -19.73
N GLU A 123 -20.41 -13.14 -19.56
CA GLU A 123 -21.06 -14.42 -19.27
C GLU A 123 -21.80 -14.41 -17.93
N ILE A 124 -21.22 -13.79 -16.89
CA ILE A 124 -21.91 -13.61 -15.60
C ILE A 124 -23.15 -12.72 -15.77
N PHE A 125 -23.02 -11.63 -16.53
CA PHE A 125 -24.14 -10.72 -16.77
C PHE A 125 -25.28 -11.39 -17.54
N ASP A 126 -24.98 -12.03 -18.66
CA ASP A 126 -25.97 -12.70 -19.51
C ASP A 126 -26.62 -13.90 -18.79
N GLY A 127 -25.84 -14.64 -17.98
CA GLY A 127 -26.36 -15.69 -17.11
C GLY A 127 -27.35 -15.16 -16.08
N LEU A 128 -27.06 -14.02 -15.44
CA LEU A 128 -27.98 -13.38 -14.50
C LEU A 128 -29.23 -12.80 -15.18
N VAL A 129 -29.10 -12.26 -16.40
CA VAL A 129 -30.27 -11.81 -17.18
C VAL A 129 -31.17 -13.01 -17.52
N SER A 130 -30.58 -14.11 -18.00
CA SER A 130 -31.31 -15.35 -18.31
C SER A 130 -31.99 -15.94 -17.07
N ALA A 131 -31.30 -15.91 -15.92
CA ALA A 131 -31.87 -16.34 -14.65
C ALA A 131 -33.04 -15.46 -14.19
N ARG A 132 -32.96 -14.14 -14.39
CA ARG A 132 -34.07 -13.21 -14.11
C ARG A 132 -35.28 -13.48 -14.99
N GLU A 133 -35.06 -13.74 -16.27
CA GLU A 133 -36.14 -14.08 -17.21
C GLU A 133 -36.81 -15.40 -16.81
N LYS A 134 -36.01 -16.45 -16.53
CA LYS A 134 -36.51 -17.76 -16.09
C LYS A 134 -37.29 -17.70 -14.77
N LEU A 135 -36.91 -16.80 -13.86
CA LEU A 135 -37.56 -16.62 -12.55
C LEU A 135 -38.63 -15.51 -12.54
N GLU A 136 -38.90 -14.89 -13.69
CA GLU A 136 -39.84 -13.76 -13.87
C GLU A 136 -39.55 -12.55 -12.95
N ILE A 137 -38.26 -12.29 -12.69
CA ILE A 137 -37.82 -11.20 -11.81
C ILE A 137 -37.69 -9.90 -12.62
N LYS A 138 -38.65 -8.99 -12.43
CA LYS A 138 -38.63 -7.66 -13.09
C LYS A 138 -37.62 -6.68 -12.48
N SER A 139 -37.22 -6.89 -11.23
CA SER A 139 -36.32 -5.98 -10.51
C SER A 139 -34.88 -5.99 -11.05
N SER A 140 -34.18 -4.87 -10.93
CA SER A 140 -32.75 -4.71 -11.26
C SER A 140 -31.81 -5.22 -10.15
N ILE A 141 -32.34 -5.54 -8.95
CA ILE A 141 -31.57 -5.79 -7.72
C ILE A 141 -30.38 -6.72 -7.92
N VAL A 142 -30.54 -7.84 -8.60
CA VAL A 142 -29.44 -8.81 -8.76
C VAL A 142 -28.29 -8.25 -9.62
N LEU A 143 -28.60 -7.41 -10.63
CA LEU A 143 -27.59 -6.75 -11.45
C LEU A 143 -26.97 -5.55 -10.71
N ASP A 144 -27.74 -4.86 -9.88
CA ASP A 144 -27.22 -3.85 -8.96
C ASP A 144 -26.21 -4.47 -7.97
N LEU A 145 -26.50 -5.66 -7.45
CA LEU A 145 -25.58 -6.42 -6.58
C LEU A 145 -24.33 -6.89 -7.32
N LEU A 146 -24.43 -7.26 -8.59
CA LEU A 146 -23.27 -7.60 -9.44
C LEU A 146 -22.32 -6.40 -9.55
N VAL A 147 -22.84 -5.22 -9.90
CA VAL A 147 -22.05 -3.99 -9.99
C VAL A 147 -21.40 -3.65 -8.64
N ARG A 148 -22.15 -3.77 -7.53
CA ARG A 148 -21.60 -3.56 -6.18
C ARG A 148 -20.49 -4.56 -5.84
N ALA A 149 -20.64 -5.83 -6.19
CA ALA A 149 -19.62 -6.85 -5.96
C ALA A 149 -18.32 -6.52 -6.71
N TYR A 150 -18.40 -6.09 -7.99
CA TYR A 150 -17.23 -5.59 -8.71
C TYR A 150 -16.63 -4.34 -8.05
N CYS A 151 -17.48 -3.44 -7.52
CA CYS A 151 -17.01 -2.24 -6.82
C CYS A 151 -16.21 -2.57 -5.56
N GLU A 152 -16.71 -3.47 -4.73
CA GLU A 152 -16.06 -3.93 -3.50
C GLU A 152 -14.75 -4.69 -3.78
N LEU A 153 -14.65 -5.38 -4.92
CA LEU A 153 -13.44 -6.03 -5.41
C LEU A 153 -12.48 -5.07 -6.15
N LYS A 154 -12.78 -3.76 -6.18
CA LYS A 154 -12.00 -2.72 -6.86
C LYS A 154 -11.82 -2.93 -8.38
N LYS A 155 -12.69 -3.71 -9.02
CA LYS A 155 -12.69 -4.00 -10.46
C LYS A 155 -13.57 -2.99 -11.22
N GLY A 156 -13.10 -1.74 -11.33
CA GLY A 156 -13.91 -0.63 -11.84
C GLY A 156 -14.31 -0.72 -13.31
N GLU A 157 -13.46 -1.28 -14.17
CA GLU A 157 -13.77 -1.42 -15.60
C GLU A 157 -14.86 -2.47 -15.86
N ASP A 158 -14.78 -3.61 -15.18
CA ASP A 158 -15.82 -4.65 -15.26
C ASP A 158 -17.16 -4.11 -14.73
N ALA A 159 -17.13 -3.37 -13.62
CA ALA A 159 -18.32 -2.72 -13.06
C ALA A 159 -18.97 -1.74 -14.05
N LEU A 160 -18.16 -0.95 -14.78
CA LEU A 160 -18.64 -0.02 -15.80
C LEU A 160 -19.24 -0.74 -17.01
N LYS A 161 -18.61 -1.84 -17.45
CA LYS A 161 -19.15 -2.67 -18.54
C LYS A 161 -20.51 -3.24 -18.17
N CYS A 162 -20.67 -3.78 -16.96
CA CYS A 162 -21.97 -4.24 -16.47
C CYS A 162 -23.02 -3.12 -16.46
N PHE A 163 -22.67 -1.90 -16.03
CA PHE A 163 -23.56 -0.73 -16.10
C PHE A 163 -24.02 -0.43 -17.53
N TYR A 164 -23.11 -0.48 -18.51
CA TYR A 164 -23.48 -0.30 -19.93
C TYR A 164 -24.35 -1.44 -20.48
N LEU A 165 -24.09 -2.69 -20.08
CA LEU A 165 -24.92 -3.83 -20.46
C LEU A 165 -26.35 -3.70 -19.90
N MET A 166 -26.50 -3.22 -18.66
CA MET A 166 -27.83 -2.91 -18.09
C MET A 166 -28.58 -1.90 -18.96
N LYS A 167 -27.91 -0.82 -19.37
CA LYS A 167 -28.48 0.19 -20.29
C LYS A 167 -28.88 -0.41 -21.63
N GLN A 168 -28.02 -1.21 -22.26
CA GLN A 168 -28.30 -1.82 -23.57
C GLN A 168 -29.52 -2.75 -23.53
N LYS A 169 -29.73 -3.45 -22.41
CA LYS A 169 -30.90 -4.31 -22.17
C LYS A 169 -32.14 -3.54 -21.69
N GLY A 170 -32.08 -2.21 -21.59
CA GLY A 170 -33.18 -1.37 -21.12
C GLY A 170 -33.49 -1.52 -19.62
N ILE A 171 -32.56 -2.05 -18.83
CA ILE A 171 -32.70 -2.24 -17.39
C ILE A 171 -32.10 -1.03 -16.69
N LEU A 172 -32.94 -0.26 -15.97
CA LEU A 172 -32.49 0.92 -15.24
C LEU A 172 -31.78 0.50 -13.93
N PRO A 173 -30.51 0.87 -13.73
CA PRO A 173 -29.82 0.67 -12.46
C PRO A 173 -30.38 1.60 -11.38
N LYS A 174 -30.17 1.23 -10.11
CA LYS A 174 -30.50 2.11 -8.98
C LYS A 174 -29.49 3.23 -8.82
N VAL A 175 -29.92 4.36 -8.23
CA VAL A 175 -29.04 5.52 -7.98
C VAL A 175 -27.91 5.15 -7.02
N GLU A 176 -28.17 4.28 -6.04
CA GLU A 176 -27.15 3.76 -5.12
C GLU A 176 -26.04 2.99 -5.85
N THR A 177 -26.41 2.20 -6.87
CA THR A 177 -25.45 1.46 -7.70
C THR A 177 -24.56 2.41 -8.49
N CYS A 178 -25.13 3.48 -9.05
CA CYS A 178 -24.35 4.53 -9.69
C CYS A 178 -23.44 5.25 -8.69
N ASN A 179 -23.92 5.54 -7.48
CA ASN A 179 -23.09 6.14 -6.43
C ASN A 179 -21.93 5.23 -6.01
N ASP A 180 -22.13 3.90 -5.96
CA ASP A 180 -21.07 2.92 -5.70
C ASP A 180 -19.97 2.99 -6.78
N LEU A 181 -20.36 3.06 -8.05
CA LEU A 181 -19.43 3.26 -9.19
C LEU A 181 -18.69 4.60 -9.12
N LEU A 182 -19.41 5.70 -8.94
CA LEU A 182 -18.84 7.04 -8.82
C LEU A 182 -17.83 7.11 -7.66
N SER A 183 -18.18 6.52 -6.51
CA SER A 183 -17.33 6.45 -5.32
C SER A 183 -16.09 5.59 -5.57
N LEU A 184 -16.20 4.47 -6.28
CA LEU A 184 -15.05 3.68 -6.68
C LEU A 184 -14.10 4.48 -7.59
N PHE A 185 -14.62 5.13 -8.64
CA PHE A 185 -13.77 5.89 -9.56
C PHE A 185 -13.09 7.07 -8.88
N LEU A 186 -13.77 7.74 -7.95
CA LEU A 186 -13.17 8.74 -7.09
C LEU A 186 -12.01 8.14 -6.27
N LYS A 187 -12.23 7.00 -5.61
CA LYS A 187 -11.17 6.33 -4.81
C LYS A 187 -9.97 5.90 -5.64
N LEU A 188 -10.20 5.39 -6.86
CA LEU A 188 -9.16 5.02 -7.83
C LEU A 188 -8.54 6.22 -8.56
N ASN A 189 -8.96 7.44 -8.25
CA ASN A 189 -8.52 8.67 -8.90
C ASN A 189 -8.75 8.71 -10.43
N ARG A 190 -9.77 7.97 -10.92
CA ARG A 190 -10.18 7.92 -12.34
C ARG A 190 -11.36 8.86 -12.59
N THR A 191 -11.15 10.16 -12.38
CA THR A 191 -12.24 11.17 -12.39
C THR A 191 -13.01 11.26 -13.70
N HIS A 192 -12.36 11.03 -14.84
CA HIS A 192 -13.01 11.01 -16.16
C HIS A 192 -14.13 9.95 -16.26
N LEU A 193 -13.92 8.75 -15.68
CA LEU A 193 -14.93 7.69 -15.66
C LEU A 193 -16.13 8.08 -14.79
N ALA A 194 -15.90 8.81 -13.70
CA ALA A 194 -16.98 9.33 -12.87
C ALA A 194 -17.88 10.31 -13.64
N TRP A 195 -17.29 11.21 -14.45
CA TRP A 195 -18.06 12.09 -15.33
C TRP A 195 -18.87 11.34 -16.37
N ILE A 196 -18.31 10.28 -16.95
CA ILE A 196 -19.02 9.42 -17.91
C ILE A 196 -20.26 8.80 -17.26
N VAL A 197 -20.11 8.19 -16.08
CA VAL A 197 -21.25 7.60 -15.36
C VAL A 197 -22.29 8.67 -15.00
N TYR A 198 -21.86 9.83 -14.51
CA TYR A 198 -22.77 10.92 -14.15
C TYR A 198 -23.55 11.47 -15.36
N ALA A 199 -22.88 11.61 -16.52
CA ALA A 199 -23.54 12.01 -17.76
C ALA A 199 -24.57 10.96 -18.22
N GLU A 200 -24.28 9.67 -18.04
CA GLU A 200 -25.23 8.61 -18.33
C GLU A 200 -26.43 8.60 -17.38
N MET A 201 -26.22 8.84 -16.08
CA MET A 201 -27.33 9.02 -15.13
C MET A 201 -28.28 10.13 -15.59
N PHE A 202 -27.74 11.25 -16.08
CA PHE A 202 -28.54 12.36 -16.61
C PHE A 202 -29.31 11.96 -17.89
N ARG A 203 -28.66 11.27 -18.83
CA ARG A 203 -29.32 10.75 -20.06
C ARG A 203 -30.44 9.77 -19.75
N MET A 204 -30.30 8.97 -18.70
CA MET A 204 -31.31 8.04 -18.20
C MET A 204 -32.39 8.73 -17.34
N LYS A 205 -32.33 10.06 -17.17
CA LYS A 205 -33.26 10.86 -16.35
C LYS A 205 -33.34 10.39 -14.88
N MET A 206 -32.23 9.90 -14.33
CA MET A 206 -32.15 9.46 -12.93
C MET A 206 -32.07 10.68 -12.00
N SER A 207 -32.85 10.68 -10.92
CA SER A 207 -32.80 11.74 -9.91
C SER A 207 -31.52 11.62 -9.08
N SER A 208 -30.64 12.63 -9.21
CA SER A 208 -29.43 12.72 -8.39
C SER A 208 -29.79 12.96 -6.92
N THR A 209 -29.05 12.29 -6.02
CA THR A 209 -29.22 12.44 -4.57
C THR A 209 -28.15 13.36 -3.99
N VAL A 210 -28.31 13.74 -2.72
CA VAL A 210 -27.25 14.45 -1.96
C VAL A 210 -25.91 13.71 -2.03
N CYS A 211 -25.93 12.37 -1.95
CA CYS A 211 -24.73 11.54 -2.08
C CYS A 211 -24.08 11.70 -3.47
N THR A 212 -24.88 11.65 -4.54
CA THR A 212 -24.41 11.83 -5.93
C THR A 212 -23.71 13.19 -6.09
N PHE A 213 -24.36 14.27 -5.65
CA PHE A 213 -23.78 15.61 -5.71
C PHE A 213 -22.48 15.72 -4.90
N ASN A 214 -22.44 15.20 -3.67
CA ASN A 214 -21.24 15.24 -2.83
C ASN A 214 -20.06 14.47 -3.45
N ILE A 215 -20.32 13.33 -4.09
CA ILE A 215 -19.28 12.58 -4.82
C ILE A 215 -18.73 13.42 -5.97
N MET A 216 -19.61 14.03 -6.79
CA MET A 216 -19.19 14.84 -7.93
C MET A 216 -18.48 16.14 -7.53
N ILE A 217 -18.90 16.76 -6.42
CA ILE A 217 -18.18 17.90 -5.81
C ILE A 217 -16.76 17.46 -5.43
N ASN A 218 -16.59 16.29 -4.81
CA ASN A 218 -15.28 15.77 -4.45
C ASN A 218 -14.42 15.47 -5.70
N VAL A 219 -15.02 14.93 -6.77
CA VAL A 219 -14.37 14.77 -8.07
C VAL A 219 -13.82 16.11 -8.58
N LEU A 220 -14.63 17.18 -8.58
CA LEU A 220 -14.20 18.52 -8.99
C LEU A 220 -13.06 19.07 -8.11
N CYS A 221 -13.13 18.85 -6.80
CA CYS A 221 -12.08 19.25 -5.87
C CYS A 221 -10.75 18.52 -6.14
N ARG A 222 -10.82 17.21 -6.44
CA ARG A 222 -9.64 16.42 -6.84
C ARG A 222 -9.06 16.88 -8.17
N GLU A 223 -9.88 17.33 -9.10
CA GLU A 223 -9.42 17.94 -10.36
C GLU A 223 -8.87 19.37 -10.18
N GLY A 224 -9.01 19.97 -8.98
CA GLY A 224 -8.60 21.36 -8.71
C GLY A 224 -9.57 22.41 -9.25
N LYS A 225 -10.74 22.01 -9.74
CA LYS A 225 -11.76 22.90 -10.32
C LYS A 225 -12.68 23.48 -9.23
N LEU A 226 -12.09 24.21 -8.29
CA LEU A 226 -12.76 24.68 -7.06
C LEU A 226 -13.94 25.64 -7.34
N LYS A 227 -13.79 26.55 -8.32
CA LYS A 227 -14.89 27.44 -8.76
C LYS A 227 -16.11 26.64 -9.23
N LYS A 228 -15.88 25.61 -10.06
CA LYS A 228 -16.93 24.72 -10.54
C LYS A 228 -17.54 23.90 -9.40
N ALA A 229 -16.75 23.49 -8.40
CA ALA A 229 -17.27 22.81 -7.22
C ALA A 229 -18.26 23.68 -6.44
N LYS A 230 -18.00 24.99 -6.33
CA LYS A 230 -18.95 25.97 -5.75
C LYS A 230 -20.21 26.11 -6.61
N GLU A 231 -20.07 26.30 -7.92
CA GLU A 231 -21.21 26.36 -8.85
C GLU A 231 -22.07 25.09 -8.79
N PHE A 232 -21.45 23.93 -8.53
CA PHE A 232 -22.16 22.66 -8.40
C PHE A 232 -23.04 22.59 -7.14
N ILE A 233 -22.68 23.28 -6.05
CA ILE A 233 -23.57 23.45 -4.88
C ILE A 233 -24.81 24.27 -5.25
N GLU A 234 -24.64 25.32 -6.07
CA GLU A 234 -25.76 26.15 -6.54
C GLU A 234 -26.67 25.34 -7.48
N HIS A 235 -26.07 24.56 -8.39
CA HIS A 235 -26.82 23.65 -9.26
C HIS A 235 -27.60 22.58 -8.48
N MET A 236 -27.02 22.06 -7.39
CA MET A 236 -27.71 21.13 -6.49
C MET A 236 -29.00 21.75 -5.94
N GLN A 237 -28.97 23.03 -5.54
CA GLN A 237 -30.15 23.77 -5.09
C GLN A 237 -31.18 23.97 -6.21
N CYS A 238 -30.75 24.37 -7.41
CA CYS A 238 -31.63 24.53 -8.57
C CYS A 238 -32.29 23.21 -9.00
N SER A 239 -31.64 22.08 -8.73
CA SER A 239 -32.18 20.73 -8.97
C SER A 239 -33.16 20.26 -7.88
N GLY A 240 -33.51 21.11 -6.92
CA GLY A 240 -34.42 20.78 -5.81
C GLY A 240 -33.79 19.98 -4.67
N VAL A 241 -32.47 19.75 -4.69
CA VAL A 241 -31.75 19.00 -3.66
C VAL A 241 -31.06 19.99 -2.71
N LYS A 242 -31.39 19.98 -1.42
CA LYS A 242 -30.79 20.92 -0.46
C LYS A 242 -29.37 20.49 -0.07
N PRO A 243 -28.34 21.33 -0.28
CA PRO A 243 -27.00 21.08 0.25
C PRO A 243 -27.03 20.96 1.78
N ASN A 244 -26.21 20.05 2.31
CA ASN A 244 -26.10 19.83 3.74
C ASN A 244 -24.67 20.10 4.24
N LEU A 245 -24.43 19.86 5.53
CA LEU A 245 -23.11 19.95 6.17
C LEU A 245 -22.02 19.22 5.37
N ILE A 246 -22.31 18.01 4.88
CA ILE A 246 -21.35 17.20 4.10
C ILE A 246 -21.02 17.87 2.76
N SER A 247 -21.99 18.45 2.07
CA SER A 247 -21.77 19.18 0.81
C SER A 247 -20.78 20.33 0.98
N TYR A 248 -20.99 21.17 2.00
CA TYR A 248 -20.13 22.29 2.32
C TYR A 248 -18.75 21.83 2.83
N ASN A 249 -18.71 20.86 3.74
CA ASN A 249 -17.45 20.28 4.24
C ASN A 249 -16.60 19.68 3.10
N THR A 250 -17.22 19.07 2.10
CA THR A 250 -16.50 18.52 0.92
C THR A 250 -15.82 19.64 0.13
N VAL A 251 -16.51 20.77 -0.10
CA VAL A 251 -15.92 21.93 -0.78
C VAL A 251 -14.83 22.58 0.06
N ILE A 252 -15.09 22.86 1.34
CA ILE A 252 -14.11 23.44 2.28
C ILE A 252 -12.84 22.59 2.30
N HIS A 253 -12.98 21.27 2.45
CA HIS A 253 -11.87 20.33 2.42
C HIS A 253 -11.12 20.38 1.08
N GLY A 254 -11.83 20.44 -0.04
CA GLY A 254 -11.25 20.58 -1.38
C GLY A 254 -10.40 21.84 -1.56
N TYR A 255 -10.91 22.99 -1.09
CA TYR A 255 -10.17 24.26 -1.05
C TYR A 255 -8.91 24.14 -0.17
N CYS A 256 -9.04 23.58 1.04
CA CYS A 256 -7.92 23.37 1.97
C CYS A 256 -6.83 22.44 1.41
N LEU A 257 -7.21 21.36 0.72
CA LEU A 257 -6.24 20.44 0.08
C LEU A 257 -5.36 21.13 -0.95
N ARG A 258 -5.92 22.15 -1.62
CA ARG A 258 -5.28 22.94 -2.68
C ARG A 258 -4.60 24.21 -2.17
N GLY A 259 -4.67 24.50 -0.87
CA GLY A 259 -4.09 25.70 -0.26
C GLY A 259 -4.98 26.95 -0.32
N ASP A 260 -6.13 26.92 -0.98
CA ASP A 260 -6.97 28.13 -1.04
C ASP A 260 -7.81 28.31 0.26
N ILE A 261 -7.15 28.75 1.34
CA ILE A 261 -7.76 28.95 2.67
C ILE A 261 -8.75 30.11 2.67
N GLU A 262 -8.50 31.16 1.89
CA GLU A 262 -9.43 32.28 1.76
C GLU A 262 -10.74 31.84 1.10
N GLY A 263 -10.65 31.05 0.02
CA GLY A 263 -11.81 30.41 -0.59
C GLY A 263 -12.54 29.49 0.39
N ALA A 264 -11.82 28.70 1.17
CA ALA A 264 -12.42 27.84 2.20
C ALA A 264 -13.20 28.65 3.26
N ASN A 265 -12.65 29.78 3.73
CA ASN A 265 -13.33 30.68 4.66
C ASN A 265 -14.58 31.34 4.06
N LYS A 266 -14.55 31.75 2.78
CA LYS A 266 -15.74 32.26 2.07
C LYS A 266 -16.86 31.22 2.00
N ILE A 267 -16.51 29.95 1.81
CA ILE A 267 -17.49 28.86 1.82
C ILE A 267 -18.04 28.62 3.24
N LEU A 268 -17.21 28.71 4.28
CA LEU A 268 -17.66 28.67 5.68
C LEU A 268 -18.65 29.80 6.01
N GLU A 269 -18.38 31.02 5.57
CA GLU A 269 -19.30 32.17 5.70
C GLU A 269 -20.60 31.95 4.94
N THR A 270 -20.53 31.40 3.72
CA THR A 270 -21.72 31.06 2.93
C THR A 270 -22.58 29.99 3.61
N MET A 271 -21.93 28.98 4.19
CA MET A 271 -22.58 27.88 4.91
C MET A 271 -23.32 28.38 6.16
N THR A 272 -22.65 29.21 6.97
CA THR A 272 -23.23 29.84 8.17
C THR A 272 -24.37 30.80 7.84
N ALA A 273 -24.23 31.61 6.78
CA ALA A 273 -25.29 32.51 6.31
C ALA A 273 -26.55 31.77 5.84
N LYS A 274 -26.42 30.51 5.40
CA LYS A 274 -27.55 29.63 5.05
C LYS A 274 -28.11 28.84 6.25
N GLY A 275 -27.65 29.14 7.47
CA GLY A 275 -28.11 28.49 8.70
C GLY A 275 -27.60 27.05 8.88
N ILE A 276 -26.52 26.67 8.18
CA ILE A 276 -25.88 25.37 8.38
C ILE A 276 -24.69 25.59 9.32
N GLU A 277 -24.77 25.02 10.52
CA GLU A 277 -23.72 25.20 11.52
C GLU A 277 -22.49 24.33 11.20
N PRO A 278 -21.27 24.91 11.27
CA PRO A 278 -20.03 24.16 11.10
C PRO A 278 -19.81 23.18 12.25
N ASP A 279 -19.14 22.06 11.96
CA ASP A 279 -18.79 21.05 12.94
C ASP A 279 -17.27 20.98 13.17
N SER A 280 -16.85 20.10 14.08
CA SER A 280 -15.43 19.88 14.35
C SER A 280 -14.67 19.43 13.09
N TYR A 281 -15.32 18.73 12.16
CA TYR A 281 -14.68 18.34 10.89
C TYR A 281 -14.41 19.55 9.99
N THR A 282 -15.34 20.51 9.91
CA THR A 282 -15.16 21.76 9.17
C THR A 282 -13.90 22.49 9.62
N PHE A 283 -13.76 22.72 10.94
CA PHE A 283 -12.61 23.41 11.50
C PHE A 283 -11.33 22.59 11.41
N ASN A 284 -11.37 21.27 11.62
CA ASN A 284 -10.19 20.42 11.46
C ASN A 284 -9.67 20.43 10.01
N SER A 285 -10.56 20.50 9.01
CA SER A 285 -10.16 20.64 7.60
C SER A 285 -9.43 21.96 7.33
N LEU A 286 -9.95 23.07 7.89
CA LEU A 286 -9.33 24.39 7.80
C LEU A 286 -7.97 24.44 8.53
N VAL A 287 -7.89 23.89 9.75
CA VAL A 287 -6.63 23.77 10.51
C VAL A 287 -5.59 23.02 9.69
N ARG A 288 -5.96 21.85 9.13
CA ARG A 288 -5.06 21.04 8.30
C ARG A 288 -4.60 21.78 7.04
N GLY A 289 -5.50 22.52 6.40
CA GLY A 289 -5.18 23.38 5.25
C GLY A 289 -4.16 24.46 5.61
N MET A 290 -4.43 25.25 6.65
CA MET A 290 -3.56 26.33 7.11
C MET A 290 -2.17 25.84 7.53
N VAL A 291 -2.12 24.71 8.25
CA VAL A 291 -0.89 24.01 8.63
C VAL A 291 -0.03 23.70 7.40
N LYS A 292 -0.65 23.12 6.36
CA LYS A 292 0.02 22.72 5.13
C LYS A 292 0.61 23.92 4.38
N GLU A 293 -0.05 25.07 4.44
CA GLU A 293 0.43 26.33 3.84
C GLU A 293 1.47 27.07 4.71
N GLY A 294 1.74 26.61 5.92
CA GLY A 294 2.65 27.30 6.84
C GLY A 294 2.06 28.50 7.57
N ARG A 295 0.74 28.71 7.53
CA ARG A 295 0.03 29.84 8.16
C ARG A 295 -0.27 29.59 9.65
N GLU A 296 0.74 29.19 10.42
CA GLU A 296 0.58 28.77 11.83
C GLU A 296 0.02 29.85 12.75
N LYS A 297 0.39 31.12 12.51
CA LYS A 297 -0.07 32.27 13.32
C LYS A 297 -1.60 32.42 13.32
N GLU A 298 -2.24 32.04 12.21
CA GLU A 298 -3.69 32.15 12.05
C GLU A 298 -4.43 30.95 12.65
N VAL A 299 -3.75 29.83 12.91
CA VAL A 299 -4.40 28.63 13.45
C VAL A 299 -4.93 28.88 14.87
N SER A 300 -4.21 29.66 15.68
CA SER A 300 -4.70 30.07 17.01
C SER A 300 -6.02 30.85 16.91
N SER A 301 -6.13 31.75 15.93
CA SER A 301 -7.37 32.51 15.68
C SER A 301 -8.52 31.60 15.23
N LEU A 302 -8.21 30.56 14.44
CA LEU A 302 -9.20 29.58 13.99
C LEU A 302 -9.71 28.70 15.13
N VAL A 303 -8.84 28.33 16.09
CA VAL A 303 -9.24 27.61 17.31
C VAL A 303 -10.14 28.47 18.19
N VAL A 304 -9.87 29.78 18.30
CA VAL A 304 -10.77 30.72 18.99
C VAL A 304 -12.11 30.83 18.25
N LYS A 305 -12.08 30.92 16.91
CA LYS A 305 -13.30 30.92 16.08
C LYS A 305 -14.12 29.64 16.31
N MET A 306 -13.48 28.46 16.32
CA MET A 306 -14.14 27.19 16.63
C MET A 306 -14.88 27.23 17.98
N LYS A 307 -14.23 27.75 19.04
CA LYS A 307 -14.84 27.90 20.37
C LYS A 307 -16.04 28.85 20.36
N SER A 308 -16.04 29.90 19.53
CA SER A 308 -17.17 30.83 19.42
C SER A 308 -18.43 30.19 18.82
N PHE A 309 -18.30 29.10 18.07
CA PHE A 309 -19.43 28.26 17.61
C PHE A 309 -19.88 27.23 18.66
N GLY A 310 -19.38 27.31 19.90
CA GLY A 310 -19.66 26.34 20.95
C GLY A 310 -18.96 24.98 20.76
N LEU A 311 -18.03 24.89 19.80
CA LEU A 311 -17.29 23.66 19.53
C LEU A 311 -16.05 23.57 20.42
N ILE A 312 -15.84 22.42 21.02
CA ILE A 312 -14.65 22.13 21.82
C ILE A 312 -13.60 21.50 20.91
N PRO A 313 -12.35 22.02 20.88
CA PRO A 313 -11.25 21.37 20.20
C PRO A 313 -11.16 19.90 20.60
N THR A 314 -10.86 19.02 19.64
CA THR A 314 -10.76 17.58 19.92
C THR A 314 -9.31 17.13 19.86
N ALA A 315 -9.03 15.88 20.25
CA ALA A 315 -7.71 15.28 20.05
C ALA A 315 -7.27 15.33 18.59
N VAL A 316 -8.20 15.28 17.62
CA VAL A 316 -7.88 15.39 16.19
C VAL A 316 -7.36 16.79 15.84
N THR A 317 -7.94 17.85 16.43
CA THR A 317 -7.51 19.23 16.24
C THR A 317 -6.08 19.43 16.69
N TYR A 318 -5.76 19.00 17.91
CA TYR A 318 -4.40 19.09 18.46
C TYR A 318 -3.41 18.16 17.77
N ASN A 319 -3.81 16.94 17.41
CA ASN A 319 -2.93 16.04 16.66
C ASN A 319 -2.55 16.62 15.29
N THR A 320 -3.45 17.36 14.63
CA THR A 320 -3.13 18.05 13.37
C THR A 320 -2.09 19.17 13.58
N LEU A 321 -2.19 19.90 14.69
CA LEU A 321 -1.21 20.92 15.08
C LEU A 321 0.15 20.30 15.43
N ILE A 322 0.15 19.24 16.23
CA ILE A 322 1.36 18.52 16.65
C ILE A 322 2.06 17.92 15.42
N ASP A 323 1.32 17.24 14.54
CA ASP A 323 1.86 16.65 13.30
C ASP A 323 2.53 17.71 12.40
N SER A 324 1.93 18.90 12.30
CA SER A 324 2.54 20.05 11.61
C SER A 324 3.91 20.42 12.17
N CYS A 325 3.97 20.61 13.48
CA CYS A 325 5.18 21.02 14.18
C CYS A 325 6.26 19.94 14.07
N CYS A 326 5.90 18.68 14.30
CA CYS A 326 6.76 17.51 14.12
C CYS A 326 7.33 17.42 12.71
N SER A 327 6.51 17.63 11.67
CA SER A 327 6.94 17.58 10.27
C SER A 327 7.95 18.67 9.89
N LYS A 328 7.94 19.80 10.61
CA LYS A 328 8.89 20.92 10.43
C LYS A 328 10.11 20.85 11.35
N GLY A 329 10.17 19.85 12.25
CA GLY A 329 11.21 19.74 13.26
C GLY A 329 11.05 20.70 14.46
N ASP A 330 9.93 21.43 14.57
CA ASP A 330 9.66 22.33 15.70
C ASP A 330 9.06 21.55 16.88
N LEU A 331 9.91 20.77 17.55
CA LEU A 331 9.50 19.93 18.68
C LEU A 331 8.99 20.75 19.87
N GLU A 332 9.52 21.95 20.11
CA GLU A 332 9.10 22.81 21.23
C GLU A 332 7.62 23.18 21.12
N LYS A 333 7.17 23.65 19.94
CA LYS A 333 5.75 23.92 19.72
C LYS A 333 4.90 22.66 19.75
N ALA A 334 5.42 21.52 19.28
CA ALA A 334 4.70 20.25 19.33
C ALA A 334 4.37 19.86 20.77
N PHE A 335 5.33 19.97 21.69
CA PHE A 335 5.11 19.73 23.12
C PHE A 335 4.20 20.79 23.76
N PHE A 336 4.34 22.07 23.40
CA PHE A 336 3.44 23.13 23.85
C PHE A 336 1.97 22.80 23.53
N TYR A 337 1.66 22.36 22.30
CA TYR A 337 0.30 21.99 21.93
C TYR A 337 -0.19 20.74 22.67
N ARG A 338 0.68 19.78 22.98
CA ARG A 338 0.34 18.61 23.81
C ARG A 338 0.04 19.03 25.25
N ASP A 339 0.76 19.99 25.81
CA ASP A 339 0.53 20.48 27.17
C ASP A 339 -0.74 21.33 27.26
N GLU A 340 -0.99 22.20 26.28
CA GLU A 340 -2.26 22.94 26.18
C GLU A 340 -3.46 21.99 26.01
N MET A 341 -3.33 20.92 25.21
CA MET A 341 -4.34 19.87 25.07
C MET A 341 -4.70 19.23 26.42
N VAL A 342 -3.69 18.89 27.24
CA VAL A 342 -3.88 18.33 28.59
C VAL A 342 -4.52 19.35 29.53
N LYS A 343 -4.07 20.60 29.50
CA LYS A 343 -4.55 21.69 30.36
C LYS A 343 -6.04 21.99 30.20
N ILE A 344 -6.56 21.86 28.97
CA ILE A 344 -8.00 22.04 28.71
C ILE A 344 -8.81 20.74 28.89
N GLY A 345 -8.19 19.68 29.42
CA GLY A 345 -8.85 18.43 29.77
C GLY A 345 -9.01 17.42 28.63
N ILE A 346 -8.33 17.61 27.49
CA ILE A 346 -8.33 16.61 26.41
C ILE A 346 -7.20 15.62 26.65
N VAL A 347 -7.55 14.34 26.77
CA VAL A 347 -6.57 13.27 27.02
C VAL A 347 -5.78 12.96 25.74
N PRO A 348 -4.43 13.03 25.77
CA PRO A 348 -3.58 12.59 24.66
C PRO A 348 -3.92 11.17 24.20
N SER A 349 -4.17 11.00 22.90
CA SER A 349 -4.52 9.70 22.33
C SER A 349 -3.26 8.93 21.92
N VAL A 350 -3.40 7.65 21.57
CA VAL A 350 -2.31 6.84 20.99
C VAL A 350 -1.68 7.57 19.79
N SER A 351 -2.49 8.21 18.95
CA SER A 351 -2.00 9.02 17.83
C SER A 351 -1.16 10.22 18.26
N THR A 352 -1.50 10.89 19.37
CA THR A 352 -0.71 12.00 19.93
C THR A 352 0.69 11.54 20.29
N TYR A 353 0.80 10.42 21.02
CA TYR A 353 2.09 9.83 21.39
C TYR A 353 2.88 9.38 20.16
N ASN A 354 2.23 8.69 19.21
CA ASN A 354 2.87 8.21 17.99
C ASN A 354 3.51 9.36 17.18
N LEU A 355 2.85 10.51 17.07
CA LEU A 355 3.37 11.69 16.37
C LEU A 355 4.65 12.24 17.04
N LEU A 356 4.62 12.42 18.36
CA LEU A 356 5.73 12.96 19.13
C LEU A 356 6.91 11.98 19.19
N ILE A 357 6.65 10.70 19.49
CA ILE A 357 7.67 9.63 19.50
C ILE A 357 8.37 9.55 18.13
N HIS A 358 7.62 9.55 17.03
CA HIS A 358 8.19 9.52 15.69
C HIS A 358 9.08 10.73 15.44
N ALA A 359 8.64 11.93 15.80
CA ALA A 359 9.41 13.16 15.62
C ALA A 359 10.71 13.17 16.45
N LEU A 360 10.66 12.71 17.70
CA LEU A 360 11.84 12.56 18.55
C LEU A 360 12.87 11.58 17.97
N PHE A 361 12.43 10.49 17.33
CA PHE A 361 13.34 9.59 16.61
C PHE A 361 13.99 10.24 15.40
N LEU A 362 13.26 11.11 14.68
CA LEU A 362 13.82 11.85 13.54
C LEU A 362 14.90 12.84 13.98
N ASP A 363 14.69 13.49 15.14
CA ASP A 363 15.61 14.46 15.73
C ASP A 363 16.76 13.82 16.55
N GLY A 364 16.66 12.52 16.87
CA GLY A 364 17.68 11.78 17.62
C GLY A 364 17.61 11.93 19.14
N ARG A 365 16.51 12.47 19.70
CA ARG A 365 16.30 12.72 21.13
C ARG A 365 15.80 11.48 21.88
N MET A 366 16.66 10.48 22.02
CA MET A 366 16.31 9.14 22.51
C MET A 366 15.83 9.08 23.97
N VAL A 367 16.33 9.97 24.84
CA VAL A 367 15.95 10.01 26.26
C VAL A 367 14.48 10.40 26.38
N GLU A 368 14.08 11.46 25.70
CA GLU A 368 12.69 11.93 25.69
C GLU A 368 11.74 10.94 25.03
N THR A 369 12.22 10.17 24.05
CA THR A 369 11.45 9.06 23.47
C THR A 369 11.10 8.01 24.52
N ASP A 370 12.07 7.63 25.36
CA ASP A 370 11.84 6.67 26.45
C ASP A 370 10.92 7.26 27.54
N ASP A 371 11.10 8.53 27.90
CA ASP A 371 10.26 9.23 28.88
C ASP A 371 8.81 9.32 28.41
N LEU A 372 8.60 9.63 27.13
CA LEU A 372 7.27 9.75 26.54
C LEU A 372 6.57 8.37 26.43
N LEU A 373 7.32 7.31 26.16
CA LEU A 373 6.80 5.94 26.19
C LEU A 373 6.37 5.54 27.61
N LYS A 374 7.15 5.94 28.63
CA LYS A 374 6.80 5.72 30.03
C LYS A 374 5.54 6.49 30.43
N ASP A 375 5.44 7.77 30.08
CA ASP A 375 4.25 8.62 30.30
C ASP A 375 2.99 8.01 29.65
N MET A 376 3.13 7.48 28.42
CA MET A 376 2.05 6.79 27.71
C MET A 376 1.50 5.60 28.51
N LEU A 377 2.39 4.77 29.08
CA LEU A 377 2.02 3.60 29.88
C LEU A 377 1.44 3.98 31.25
N GLU A 378 2.02 4.97 31.92
CA GLU A 378 1.53 5.47 33.21
C GLU A 378 0.12 6.04 33.11
N LYS A 379 -0.19 6.73 32.00
CA LYS A 379 -1.53 7.23 31.68
C LYS A 379 -2.48 6.17 31.12
N ARG A 380 -2.09 4.89 31.13
CA ARG A 380 -2.87 3.74 30.63
C ARG A 380 -3.29 3.86 29.16
N VAL A 381 -2.53 4.59 28.36
CA VAL A 381 -2.72 4.65 26.90
C VAL A 381 -1.93 3.48 26.31
N LEU A 382 -2.61 2.45 25.82
CA LEU A 382 -1.95 1.23 25.38
C LEU A 382 -1.31 1.40 23.99
N PRO A 383 -0.03 1.01 23.79
CA PRO A 383 0.60 0.94 22.49
C PRO A 383 -0.18 0.05 21.51
N ASP A 384 -0.37 0.54 20.28
CA ASP A 384 -0.97 -0.20 19.18
C ASP A 384 0.09 -0.68 18.17
N GLY A 385 -0.34 -1.35 17.10
CA GLY A 385 0.58 -1.83 16.06
C GLY A 385 1.36 -0.70 15.37
N ILE A 386 0.80 0.52 15.29
CA ILE A 386 1.50 1.67 14.73
C ILE A 386 2.59 2.14 15.70
N THR A 387 2.30 2.20 17.00
CA THR A 387 3.26 2.55 18.05
C THR A 387 4.49 1.63 17.99
N TYR A 388 4.29 0.30 17.97
CA TYR A 388 5.41 -0.63 17.89
C TYR A 388 6.20 -0.49 16.58
N ASN A 389 5.54 -0.28 15.44
CA ASN A 389 6.24 -0.06 14.18
C ASN A 389 7.13 1.19 14.24
N ILE A 390 6.65 2.29 14.84
CA ILE A 390 7.43 3.51 15.05
C ILE A 390 8.62 3.23 15.97
N LEU A 391 8.41 2.56 17.10
CA LEU A 391 9.47 2.21 18.04
C LEU A 391 10.54 1.33 17.40
N ILE A 392 10.14 0.25 16.72
CA ILE A 392 11.06 -0.68 16.05
C ILE A 392 11.85 0.04 14.95
N ASN A 393 11.17 0.77 14.06
CA ASN A 393 11.82 1.50 12.99
C ASN A 393 12.80 2.56 13.53
N GLY A 394 12.37 3.35 14.52
CA GLY A 394 13.17 4.36 15.17
C GLY A 394 14.44 3.79 15.84
N TYR A 395 14.29 2.72 16.61
CA TYR A 395 15.44 2.04 17.24
C TYR A 395 16.37 1.38 16.22
N CYS A 396 15.84 0.82 15.12
CA CYS A 396 16.64 0.32 14.01
C CYS A 396 17.45 1.44 13.33
N ARG A 397 16.85 2.62 13.14
CA ARG A 397 17.51 3.78 12.53
C ARG A 397 18.71 4.26 13.36
N VAL A 398 18.54 4.32 14.68
CA VAL A 398 19.60 4.69 15.64
C VAL A 398 20.60 3.53 15.87
N GLY A 399 20.35 2.35 15.29
CA GLY A 399 21.24 1.20 15.36
C GLY A 399 21.10 0.37 16.63
N ASN A 400 20.11 0.63 17.49
CA ASN A 400 19.88 -0.11 18.73
C ASN A 400 19.04 -1.37 18.48
N ALA A 401 19.67 -2.39 17.91
CA ALA A 401 19.02 -3.67 17.61
C ALA A 401 18.40 -4.33 18.85
N LYS A 402 19.03 -4.21 20.02
CA LYS A 402 18.52 -4.84 21.26
C LYS A 402 17.13 -4.33 21.64
N LYS A 403 16.93 -3.00 21.66
CA LYS A 403 15.60 -2.43 21.95
C LYS A 403 14.62 -2.72 20.81
N ALA A 404 15.06 -2.66 19.55
CA ALA A 404 14.19 -2.99 18.41
C ALA A 404 13.63 -4.41 18.49
N PHE A 405 14.47 -5.42 18.76
CA PHE A 405 14.01 -6.80 18.94
C PHE A 405 13.17 -7.00 20.20
N LYS A 406 13.47 -6.30 21.31
CA LYS A 406 12.59 -6.31 22.49
C LYS A 406 11.16 -5.86 22.15
N PHE A 407 11.01 -4.79 21.37
CA PHE A 407 9.69 -4.31 20.93
C PHE A 407 9.05 -5.21 19.88
N TYR A 408 9.84 -5.89 19.05
CA TYR A 408 9.34 -6.93 18.14
C TYR A 408 8.74 -8.11 18.91
N ASP A 409 9.45 -8.61 19.92
CA ASP A 409 8.97 -9.71 20.77
C ASP A 409 7.70 -9.30 21.54
N GLU A 410 7.65 -8.06 22.05
CA GLU A 410 6.47 -7.53 22.73
C GLU A 410 5.27 -7.41 21.77
N LEU A 411 5.49 -6.92 20.54
CA LEU A 411 4.47 -6.86 19.49
C LEU A 411 3.87 -8.25 19.24
N LEU A 412 4.72 -9.28 19.09
CA LEU A 412 4.27 -10.66 18.89
C LEU A 412 3.51 -11.21 20.11
N SER A 413 3.98 -10.93 21.33
CA SER A 413 3.33 -11.38 22.57
C SER A 413 1.90 -10.84 22.73
N ARG A 414 1.62 -9.67 22.13
CA ARG A 414 0.29 -9.04 22.11
C ARG A 414 -0.60 -9.50 20.96
N SER A 415 -0.21 -10.54 20.23
CA SER A 415 -0.93 -11.06 19.06
C SER A 415 -1.11 -10.02 17.93
N LEU A 416 -0.26 -8.99 17.90
CA LEU A 416 -0.19 -8.04 16.79
C LEU A 416 0.67 -8.65 15.67
N GLN A 417 0.41 -8.26 14.43
CA GLN A 417 1.15 -8.77 13.28
C GLN A 417 2.20 -7.74 12.81
N PRO A 418 3.49 -8.10 12.74
CA PRO A 418 4.50 -7.23 12.16
C PRO A 418 4.17 -6.93 10.70
N THR A 419 4.49 -5.72 10.26
CA THR A 419 4.33 -5.32 8.85
C THR A 419 5.61 -5.57 8.08
N ILE A 420 5.54 -5.56 6.74
CA ILE A 420 6.72 -5.66 5.87
C ILE A 420 7.79 -4.60 6.21
N VAL A 421 7.36 -3.38 6.55
CA VAL A 421 8.23 -2.28 6.98
C VAL A 421 8.97 -2.61 8.28
N THR A 422 8.32 -3.35 9.19
CA THR A 422 8.93 -3.79 10.46
C THR A 422 10.09 -4.73 10.19
N TYR A 423 9.83 -5.76 9.37
CA TYR A 423 10.84 -6.74 8.99
C TYR A 423 12.01 -6.11 8.22
N THR A 424 11.73 -5.27 7.23
CA THR A 424 12.78 -4.54 6.48
C THR A 424 13.64 -3.68 7.41
N SER A 425 13.04 -3.04 8.43
CA SER A 425 13.78 -2.26 9.42
C SER A 425 14.71 -3.14 10.28
N LEU A 426 14.23 -4.31 10.70
CA LEU A 426 15.02 -5.28 11.47
C LEU A 426 16.17 -5.87 10.64
N ILE A 427 15.92 -6.23 9.38
CA ILE A 427 16.96 -6.68 8.44
C ILE A 427 18.04 -5.61 8.27
N LYS A 428 17.66 -4.35 8.05
CA LYS A 428 18.62 -3.23 7.93
C LYS A 428 19.49 -3.08 9.18
N VAL A 429 18.91 -3.16 10.38
CA VAL A 429 19.71 -3.03 11.62
C VAL A 429 20.63 -4.23 11.84
N LEU A 430 20.20 -5.44 11.48
CA LEU A 430 21.04 -6.64 11.54
C LEU A 430 22.21 -6.57 10.56
N GLY A 431 21.97 -6.08 9.34
CA GLY A 431 23.02 -5.81 8.34
C GLY A 431 24.09 -4.86 8.88
N LYS A 432 23.68 -3.73 9.47
CA LYS A 432 24.60 -2.77 10.13
C LYS A 432 25.39 -3.38 11.31
N ARG A 433 24.86 -4.43 11.94
CA ARG A 433 25.47 -5.13 13.09
C ARG A 433 26.24 -6.38 12.69
N LYS A 434 26.46 -6.61 11.40
CA LYS A 434 27.12 -7.80 10.84
C LYS A 434 26.46 -9.14 11.20
N ARG A 435 25.14 -9.15 11.39
CA ARG A 435 24.34 -10.32 11.82
C ARG A 435 23.44 -10.83 10.69
N MET A 436 24.00 -11.02 9.50
CA MET A 436 23.20 -11.38 8.31
C MET A 436 22.55 -12.75 8.37
N LYS A 437 23.10 -13.71 9.13
CA LYS A 437 22.44 -15.02 9.34
C LYS A 437 21.05 -14.87 9.94
N GLU A 438 20.93 -14.03 10.97
CA GLU A 438 19.63 -13.75 11.60
C GLU A 438 18.70 -12.96 10.66
N ALA A 439 19.25 -12.17 9.74
CA ALA A 439 18.46 -11.47 8.75
C ALA A 439 17.87 -12.45 7.71
N ASP A 440 18.66 -13.43 7.26
CA ASP A 440 18.19 -14.53 6.41
C ASP A 440 17.13 -15.38 7.14
N ASP A 441 17.33 -15.70 8.43
CA ASP A 441 16.36 -16.45 9.24
C ASP A 441 15.00 -15.70 9.35
N LEU A 442 15.03 -14.38 9.49
CA LEU A 442 13.81 -13.55 9.46
C LEU A 442 13.08 -13.66 8.12
N VAL A 443 13.80 -13.71 6.99
CA VAL A 443 13.17 -13.87 5.67
C VAL A 443 12.47 -15.22 5.55
N VAL A 444 13.09 -16.29 6.05
CA VAL A 444 12.46 -17.61 6.12
C VAL A 444 11.17 -17.56 6.95
N GLU A 445 11.17 -16.84 8.07
CA GLU A 445 9.98 -16.63 8.90
C GLU A 445 8.86 -15.88 8.13
N ILE A 446 9.22 -14.82 7.42
CA ILE A 446 8.31 -13.98 6.60
C ILE A 446 7.61 -14.84 5.53
N LEU A 447 8.39 -15.66 4.82
CA LEU A 447 7.88 -16.56 3.78
C LEU A 447 6.96 -17.64 4.39
N ARG A 448 7.32 -18.20 5.55
CA ARG A 448 6.48 -19.18 6.26
C ARG A 448 5.14 -18.59 6.71
N LYS A 449 5.10 -17.29 6.99
CA LYS A 449 3.88 -16.54 7.33
C LYS A 449 3.04 -16.15 6.10
N GLY A 450 3.50 -16.46 4.88
CA GLY A 450 2.81 -16.12 3.64
C GLY A 450 2.90 -14.64 3.27
N ILE A 451 3.85 -13.90 3.85
CA ILE A 451 4.11 -12.50 3.51
C ILE A 451 5.09 -12.47 2.33
N CYS A 452 4.73 -11.80 1.25
CA CYS A 452 5.61 -11.65 0.09
C CYS A 452 6.64 -10.52 0.34
N PRO A 453 7.95 -10.79 0.26
CA PRO A 453 8.98 -9.75 0.29
C PRO A 453 8.80 -8.76 -0.87
N ASP A 454 9.09 -7.48 -0.62
CA ASP A 454 9.05 -6.42 -1.61
C ASP A 454 10.47 -6.02 -2.07
N LEU A 455 10.53 -5.17 -3.09
CA LEU A 455 11.77 -4.62 -3.64
C LEU A 455 12.67 -3.99 -2.55
N ILE A 456 12.06 -3.30 -1.58
CA ILE A 456 12.79 -2.59 -0.51
C ILE A 456 13.45 -3.60 0.44
N MET A 457 12.79 -4.71 0.75
CA MET A 457 13.34 -5.79 1.57
C MET A 457 14.51 -6.49 0.88
N PHE A 458 14.35 -6.83 -0.41
CA PHE A 458 15.44 -7.43 -1.18
C PHE A 458 16.65 -6.51 -1.29
N ASN A 459 16.44 -5.22 -1.59
CA ASN A 459 17.53 -4.24 -1.62
C ASN A 459 18.22 -4.12 -0.24
N ALA A 460 17.47 -4.22 0.87
CA ALA A 460 18.05 -4.22 2.22
C ALA A 460 18.90 -5.48 2.51
N LEU A 461 18.50 -6.65 2.02
CA LEU A 461 19.27 -7.90 2.15
C LEU A 461 20.54 -7.86 1.31
N ILE A 462 20.43 -7.40 0.06
CA ILE A 462 21.55 -7.25 -0.87
C ILE A 462 22.57 -6.26 -0.29
N ASP A 463 22.13 -5.08 0.16
CA ASP A 463 22.99 -4.10 0.83
C ASP A 463 23.64 -4.69 2.09
N GLY A 464 22.85 -5.36 2.92
CA GLY A 464 23.33 -6.03 4.12
C GLY A 464 24.40 -7.08 3.84
N HIS A 465 24.22 -7.94 2.83
CA HIS A 465 25.20 -8.95 2.43
C HIS A 465 26.45 -8.34 1.80
N CYS A 466 26.29 -7.34 0.91
CA CYS A 466 27.41 -6.60 0.32
C CYS A 466 28.26 -5.87 1.38
N ALA A 467 27.63 -5.23 2.38
CA ALA A 467 28.30 -4.53 3.46
C ALA A 467 29.03 -5.47 4.45
N ASN A 468 28.69 -6.76 4.43
CA ASN A 468 29.27 -7.80 5.28
C ASN A 468 30.15 -8.79 4.50
N ASP A 469 30.67 -8.35 3.34
CA ASP A 469 31.58 -9.12 2.50
C ASP A 469 31.01 -10.44 1.95
N ASN A 470 29.68 -10.61 1.97
CA ASN A 470 28.96 -11.80 1.48
C ASN A 470 28.34 -11.58 0.09
N VAL A 471 29.11 -11.01 -0.84
CA VAL A 471 28.61 -10.64 -2.19
C VAL A 471 27.99 -11.82 -2.94
N GLU A 472 28.51 -13.04 -2.79
CA GLU A 472 27.91 -14.24 -3.43
C GLU A 472 26.46 -14.47 -2.98
N ARG A 473 26.19 -14.38 -1.66
CA ARG A 473 24.84 -14.50 -1.12
C ARG A 473 23.93 -13.34 -1.56
N ALA A 474 24.49 -12.16 -1.83
CA ALA A 474 23.74 -11.04 -2.41
C ALA A 474 23.25 -11.37 -3.84
N PHE A 475 24.02 -12.12 -4.64
CA PHE A 475 23.60 -12.63 -5.95
C PHE A 475 22.55 -13.73 -5.86
N ASP A 476 22.67 -14.62 -4.90
CA ASP A 476 21.63 -15.61 -4.62
C ASP A 476 20.31 -14.91 -4.28
N THR A 477 20.40 -13.81 -3.51
CA THR A 477 19.25 -12.96 -3.15
C THR A 477 18.63 -12.28 -4.39
N LEU A 478 19.45 -11.77 -5.33
CA LEU A 478 18.96 -11.27 -6.62
C LEU A 478 18.25 -12.37 -7.44
N SER A 479 18.78 -13.59 -7.40
CA SER A 479 18.16 -14.74 -8.09
C SER A 479 16.83 -15.15 -7.46
N GLU A 480 16.73 -15.13 -6.13
CA GLU A 480 15.48 -15.34 -5.37
C GLU A 480 14.44 -14.27 -5.70
N MET A 481 14.86 -13.00 -5.76
CA MET A 481 14.02 -11.87 -6.13
C MET A 481 13.39 -12.05 -7.53
N ASN A 482 14.18 -12.46 -8.53
CA ASN A 482 13.69 -12.76 -9.87
C ASN A 482 12.71 -13.96 -9.87
N LYS A 483 12.99 -15.03 -9.12
CA LYS A 483 12.09 -16.20 -8.99
C LYS A 483 10.73 -15.84 -8.38
N MET A 484 10.68 -14.81 -7.53
CA MET A 484 9.45 -14.30 -6.92
C MET A 484 8.75 -13.24 -7.80
N ASN A 485 9.20 -13.01 -9.04
CA ASN A 485 8.69 -11.99 -9.95
C ASN A 485 8.76 -10.55 -9.39
N VAL A 486 9.73 -10.28 -8.50
CA VAL A 486 10.04 -8.91 -8.06
C VAL A 486 11.14 -8.37 -8.98
N GLN A 487 10.85 -7.28 -9.70
CA GLN A 487 11.77 -6.73 -10.69
C GLN A 487 12.86 -5.88 -10.00
N PRO A 488 14.16 -6.12 -10.31
CA PRO A 488 15.24 -5.28 -9.80
C PRO A 488 15.18 -3.86 -10.37
N ASP A 489 15.64 -2.89 -9.59
CA ASP A 489 15.73 -1.48 -9.96
C ASP A 489 17.19 -1.00 -10.02
N GLU A 490 17.36 0.29 -10.32
CA GLU A 490 18.68 0.94 -10.32
C GLU A 490 19.39 0.78 -8.96
N VAL A 491 18.66 0.93 -7.85
CA VAL A 491 19.20 0.75 -6.50
C VAL A 491 19.73 -0.67 -6.30
N THR A 492 19.03 -1.70 -6.79
CA THR A 492 19.48 -3.10 -6.70
C THR A 492 20.87 -3.28 -7.35
N TYR A 493 21.01 -2.83 -8.59
CA TYR A 493 22.25 -2.98 -9.35
C TYR A 493 23.38 -2.10 -8.80
N ASN A 494 23.09 -0.85 -8.43
CA ASN A 494 24.06 0.05 -7.82
C ASN A 494 24.62 -0.51 -6.51
N THR A 495 23.78 -1.15 -5.69
CA THR A 495 24.20 -1.79 -4.45
C THR A 495 25.14 -2.99 -4.70
N LEU A 496 24.83 -3.83 -5.69
CA LEU A 496 25.69 -4.97 -6.07
C LEU A 496 27.02 -4.51 -6.66
N MET A 497 27.00 -3.53 -7.57
CA MET A 497 28.20 -2.90 -8.13
C MET A 497 29.08 -2.32 -7.04
N GLN A 498 28.49 -1.60 -6.07
CA GLN A 498 29.23 -1.07 -4.93
C GLN A 498 29.88 -2.18 -4.09
N GLY A 499 29.18 -3.30 -3.87
CA GLY A 499 29.72 -4.48 -3.20
C GLY A 499 30.96 -5.05 -3.90
N TYR A 500 30.91 -5.18 -5.23
CA TYR A 500 32.06 -5.64 -6.02
C TYR A 500 33.22 -4.65 -6.03
N CYS A 501 32.94 -3.35 -6.22
CA CYS A 501 33.97 -2.31 -6.16
C CYS A 501 34.67 -2.29 -4.78
N LYS A 502 33.95 -2.53 -3.67
CA LYS A 502 34.57 -2.65 -2.33
C LYS A 502 35.51 -3.85 -2.21
N LYS A 503 35.25 -4.95 -2.92
CA LYS A 503 36.13 -6.13 -3.01
C LYS A 503 37.26 -6.00 -4.04
N GLY A 504 37.36 -4.86 -4.74
CA GLY A 504 38.34 -4.64 -5.81
C GLY A 504 38.00 -5.34 -7.14
N LYS A 505 36.81 -5.95 -7.24
CA LYS A 505 36.29 -6.70 -8.39
C LYS A 505 35.54 -5.80 -9.36
N VAL A 506 36.21 -4.78 -9.88
CA VAL A 506 35.55 -3.69 -10.65
C VAL A 506 35.07 -4.18 -12.02
N GLU A 507 35.76 -5.17 -12.60
CA GLU A 507 35.36 -5.80 -13.85
C GLU A 507 34.00 -6.50 -13.73
N GLU A 508 33.76 -7.21 -12.62
CA GLU A 508 32.45 -7.80 -12.32
C GLU A 508 31.36 -6.74 -12.11
N ALA A 509 31.72 -5.56 -11.56
CA ALA A 509 30.79 -4.43 -11.47
C ALA A 509 30.44 -3.86 -12.87
N CYS A 510 31.39 -3.82 -13.81
CA CYS A 510 31.11 -3.41 -15.19
C CYS A 510 30.21 -4.42 -15.93
N MET A 511 30.34 -5.72 -15.65
CA MET A 511 29.41 -6.72 -16.20
C MET A 511 27.97 -6.48 -15.73
N LEU A 512 27.78 -6.07 -14.48
CA LEU A 512 26.47 -5.70 -13.94
C LEU A 512 25.87 -4.47 -14.64
N LEU A 513 26.70 -3.48 -15.02
CA LEU A 513 26.24 -2.32 -15.78
C LEU A 513 25.68 -2.73 -17.15
N GLU A 514 26.35 -3.64 -17.85
CA GLU A 514 25.88 -4.13 -19.15
C GLU A 514 24.62 -5.00 -19.00
N GLU A 515 24.52 -5.81 -17.94
CA GLU A 515 23.29 -6.54 -17.63
C GLU A 515 22.11 -5.59 -17.35
N MET A 516 22.35 -4.55 -16.55
CA MET A 516 21.35 -3.51 -16.22
C MET A 516 20.82 -2.84 -17.49
N LYS A 517 21.72 -2.43 -18.41
CA LYS A 517 21.35 -1.87 -19.72
C LYS A 517 20.56 -2.87 -20.57
N GLY A 518 20.98 -4.14 -20.60
CA GLY A 518 20.31 -5.21 -21.34
C GLY A 518 18.89 -5.52 -20.85
N ARG A 519 18.60 -5.23 -19.58
CA ARG A 519 17.25 -5.32 -18.98
C ARG A 519 16.44 -4.03 -19.11
N GLU A 520 16.90 -3.07 -19.91
CA GLU A 520 16.27 -1.74 -20.09
C GLU A 520 16.19 -0.90 -18.79
N ILE A 521 16.98 -1.24 -17.77
CA ILE A 521 17.12 -0.43 -16.56
C ILE A 521 18.16 0.64 -16.86
N LYS A 522 17.77 1.92 -16.80
CA LYS A 522 18.66 3.03 -17.19
C LYS A 522 19.69 3.32 -16.09
N PRO A 523 21.00 3.26 -16.38
CA PRO A 523 22.04 3.71 -15.47
C PRO A 523 21.82 5.18 -15.08
N ASP A 524 22.18 5.50 -13.85
CA ASP A 524 22.05 6.85 -13.30
C ASP A 524 23.42 7.41 -12.87
N HIS A 525 23.43 8.63 -12.34
CA HIS A 525 24.65 9.25 -11.83
C HIS A 525 25.35 8.44 -10.72
N ILE A 526 24.61 7.70 -9.88
CA ILE A 526 25.17 6.86 -8.81
C ILE A 526 25.87 5.65 -9.44
N THR A 527 25.32 5.07 -10.51
CA THR A 527 25.92 3.95 -11.25
C THR A 527 27.35 4.28 -11.70
N TYR A 528 27.51 5.38 -12.45
CA TYR A 528 28.81 5.79 -12.98
C TYR A 528 29.78 6.19 -11.85
N ASN A 529 29.32 6.96 -10.86
CA ASN A 529 30.14 7.34 -9.73
C ASN A 529 30.66 6.13 -8.93
N THR A 530 29.85 5.08 -8.80
CA THR A 530 30.24 3.85 -8.11
C THR A 530 31.41 3.16 -8.82
N LEU A 531 31.35 3.05 -10.16
CA LEU A 531 32.41 2.46 -10.97
C LEU A 531 33.67 3.33 -11.00
N ILE A 532 33.53 4.65 -11.17
CA ILE A 532 34.65 5.61 -11.12
C ILE A 532 35.36 5.50 -9.78
N SER A 533 34.61 5.52 -8.66
CA SER A 533 35.18 5.34 -7.32
C SER A 533 35.86 3.97 -7.17
N GLY A 534 35.29 2.91 -7.75
CA GLY A 534 35.89 1.58 -7.79
C GLY A 534 37.26 1.56 -8.47
N TYR A 535 37.34 2.09 -9.70
CA TYR A 535 38.58 2.16 -10.47
C TYR A 535 39.62 3.07 -9.81
N SER A 536 39.22 4.26 -9.34
CA SER A 536 40.11 5.20 -8.64
C SER A 536 40.69 4.61 -7.34
N ARG A 537 39.93 3.81 -6.59
CA ARG A 537 40.45 3.13 -5.39
C ARG A 537 41.51 2.08 -5.71
N ARG A 538 41.42 1.44 -6.88
CA ARG A 538 42.39 0.44 -7.36
C ARG A 538 43.61 1.07 -8.04
N GLY A 539 43.57 2.38 -8.32
CA GLY A 539 44.63 3.10 -9.03
C GLY A 539 44.55 3.00 -10.56
N ASN A 540 43.50 2.36 -11.10
CA ASN A 540 43.30 2.21 -12.54
C ASN A 540 42.65 3.47 -13.13
N MET A 541 43.42 4.55 -13.22
CA MET A 541 42.89 5.86 -13.59
C MET A 541 42.43 5.97 -15.05
N ASP A 542 43.05 5.23 -15.97
CA ASP A 542 42.65 5.23 -17.39
C ASP A 542 41.21 4.73 -17.57
N ASP A 543 40.86 3.62 -16.90
CA ASP A 543 39.49 3.11 -16.88
C ASP A 543 38.54 4.05 -16.13
N ALA A 544 38.98 4.67 -15.04
CA ALA A 544 38.18 5.64 -14.29
C ALA A 544 37.78 6.85 -15.17
N PHE A 545 38.71 7.36 -15.98
CA PHE A 545 38.43 8.42 -16.95
C PHE A 545 37.56 7.94 -18.10
N ARG A 546 37.74 6.71 -18.60
CA ARG A 546 36.84 6.13 -19.60
C ARG A 546 35.39 6.09 -19.09
N VAL A 547 35.16 5.65 -17.86
CA VAL A 547 33.82 5.64 -17.25
C VAL A 547 33.27 7.06 -17.04
N ARG A 548 34.12 8.06 -16.73
CA ARG A 548 33.72 9.48 -16.68
C ARG A 548 33.29 9.99 -18.06
N ASP A 549 34.00 9.60 -19.11
CA ASP A 549 33.68 10.03 -20.46
C ASP A 549 32.39 9.35 -20.96
N ASP A 550 32.16 8.08 -20.59
CA ASP A 550 30.88 7.38 -20.80
C ASP A 550 29.72 8.06 -20.04
N MET A 551 29.97 8.52 -18.81
CA MET A 551 29.01 9.28 -18.01
C MET A 551 28.59 10.59 -18.72
N LEU A 552 29.56 11.31 -19.28
CA LEU A 552 29.32 12.51 -20.08
C LEU A 552 28.55 12.19 -21.37
N GLY A 553 28.94 11.12 -22.07
CA GLY A 553 28.26 10.65 -23.29
C GLY A 553 26.81 10.22 -23.04
N ALA A 554 26.51 9.70 -21.85
CA ALA A 554 25.15 9.39 -21.40
C ALA A 554 24.34 10.62 -20.95
N GLY A 555 24.94 11.82 -20.95
CA GLY A 555 24.27 13.07 -20.60
C GLY A 555 24.32 13.44 -19.11
N PHE A 556 25.17 12.78 -18.31
CA PHE A 556 25.37 13.10 -16.90
C PHE A 556 26.62 13.95 -16.71
N ASN A 557 26.48 15.07 -15.99
CA ASN A 557 27.63 15.92 -15.64
C ASN A 557 28.33 15.41 -14.37
N PRO A 558 29.68 15.41 -14.34
CA PRO A 558 30.43 15.09 -13.14
C PRO A 558 29.97 15.92 -11.93
N THR A 559 29.88 15.24 -10.79
CA THR A 559 29.46 15.81 -9.49
C THR A 559 30.67 15.99 -8.58
N LEU A 560 30.48 16.62 -7.41
CA LEU A 560 31.49 16.69 -6.34
C LEU A 560 32.08 15.29 -6.03
N LEU A 561 31.23 14.26 -5.92
CA LEU A 561 31.67 12.87 -5.67
C LEU A 561 32.54 12.32 -6.80
N THR A 562 32.24 12.68 -8.05
CA THR A 562 32.99 12.24 -9.23
C THR A 562 34.40 12.82 -9.21
N TYR A 563 34.53 14.13 -9.01
CA TYR A 563 35.83 14.81 -8.94
C TYR A 563 36.64 14.34 -7.72
N ASN A 564 36.02 14.21 -6.55
CA ASN A 564 36.70 13.72 -5.35
C ASN A 564 37.26 12.31 -5.57
N ALA A 565 36.50 11.41 -6.19
CA ALA A 565 36.99 10.06 -6.50
C ALA A 565 38.20 10.08 -7.44
N LEU A 566 38.14 10.86 -8.52
CA LEU A 566 39.23 10.95 -9.51
C LEU A 566 40.49 11.62 -8.93
N ILE A 567 40.33 12.74 -8.24
CA ILE A 567 41.42 13.47 -7.57
C ILE A 567 42.10 12.55 -6.55
N GLN A 568 41.32 11.85 -5.71
CA GLN A 568 41.87 10.90 -4.75
C GLN A 568 42.63 9.76 -5.44
N GLY A 569 42.13 9.25 -6.56
CA GLY A 569 42.82 8.22 -7.35
C GLY A 569 44.14 8.69 -7.95
N LEU A 570 44.19 9.90 -8.52
CA LEU A 570 45.41 10.49 -9.07
C LEU A 570 46.46 10.78 -7.99
N CYS A 571 46.02 11.31 -6.85
CA CYS A 571 46.87 11.57 -5.70
C CYS A 571 47.54 10.28 -5.21
N LYS A 572 46.81 9.16 -5.16
CA LYS A 572 47.37 7.83 -4.83
C LYS A 572 48.38 7.32 -5.85
N LYS A 573 48.27 7.72 -7.12
CA LYS A 573 49.21 7.36 -8.19
C LYS A 573 50.39 8.35 -8.29
N GLN A 574 50.47 9.33 -7.38
CA GLN A 574 51.46 10.42 -7.38
C GLN A 574 51.39 11.30 -8.65
N GLU A 575 50.23 11.37 -9.30
CA GLU A 575 49.98 12.22 -10.48
C GLU A 575 49.39 13.57 -10.06
N GLY A 576 50.10 14.29 -9.18
CA GLY A 576 49.62 15.53 -8.54
C GLY A 576 49.25 16.64 -9.53
N VAL A 577 49.97 16.75 -10.67
CA VAL A 577 49.68 17.77 -11.70
C VAL A 577 48.29 17.59 -12.31
N LEU A 578 47.93 16.34 -12.66
CA LEU A 578 46.60 16.02 -13.19
C LEU A 578 45.51 16.21 -12.13
N ALA A 579 45.83 15.97 -10.85
CA ALA A 579 44.91 16.22 -9.74
C ALA A 579 44.62 17.72 -9.57
N GLU A 580 45.63 18.59 -9.70
CA GLU A 580 45.44 20.05 -9.71
C GLU A 580 44.66 20.55 -10.92
N GLU A 581 44.87 19.95 -12.11
CA GLU A 581 44.10 20.27 -13.31
C GLU A 581 42.62 19.93 -13.13
N LEU A 582 42.30 18.76 -12.57
CA LEU A 582 40.92 18.39 -12.23
C LEU A 582 40.29 19.32 -11.20
N LEU A 583 41.06 19.79 -10.20
CA LEU A 583 40.58 20.77 -9.23
C LEU A 583 40.21 22.09 -9.93
N LYS A 584 41.06 22.58 -10.85
CA LYS A 584 40.77 23.80 -11.62
C LYS A 584 39.53 23.61 -12.50
N GLU A 585 39.39 22.45 -13.15
CA GLU A 585 38.22 22.11 -13.96
C GLU A 585 36.93 22.11 -13.10
N MET A 586 36.97 21.46 -11.94
CA MET A 586 35.86 21.41 -10.98
C MET A 586 35.39 22.80 -10.56
N VAL A 587 36.33 23.69 -10.20
CA VAL A 587 36.03 25.09 -9.84
C VAL A 587 35.48 25.87 -11.04
N SER A 588 36.03 25.68 -12.24
CA SER A 588 35.57 26.34 -13.46
C SER A 588 34.12 26.00 -13.83
N LYS A 589 33.67 24.79 -13.43
CA LYS A 589 32.30 24.31 -13.61
C LYS A 589 31.35 24.71 -12.46
N GLY A 590 31.81 25.53 -11.52
CA GLY A 590 31.00 26.02 -10.41
C GLY A 590 30.76 25.00 -9.29
N ILE A 591 31.55 23.92 -9.24
CA ILE A 591 31.48 22.93 -8.16
C ILE A 591 32.48 23.34 -7.08
N THR A 592 32.00 23.67 -5.89
CA THR A 592 32.83 24.03 -4.75
C THR A 592 33.53 22.78 -4.17
N PRO A 593 34.88 22.77 -4.09
CA PRO A 593 35.62 21.73 -3.37
C PRO A 593 35.24 21.67 -1.90
N ASP A 594 35.28 20.46 -1.33
CA ASP A 594 35.04 20.24 0.10
C ASP A 594 36.34 19.84 0.83
N ASP A 595 36.23 19.68 2.16
CA ASP A 595 37.37 19.29 2.99
C ASP A 595 38.03 17.99 2.50
N SER A 596 37.23 17.05 1.97
CA SER A 596 37.76 15.78 1.45
C SER A 596 38.57 15.95 0.16
N THR A 597 38.19 16.91 -0.69
CA THR A 597 38.96 17.27 -1.90
C THR A 597 40.35 17.77 -1.52
N TYR A 598 40.43 18.72 -0.58
CA TYR A 598 41.71 19.31 -0.17
C TYR A 598 42.58 18.33 0.63
N LEU A 599 41.99 17.52 1.51
CA LEU A 599 42.72 16.49 2.25
C LEU A 599 43.39 15.50 1.29
N ALA A 600 42.69 15.02 0.27
CA ALA A 600 43.25 14.09 -0.71
C ALA A 600 44.45 14.68 -1.48
N LEU A 601 44.38 15.97 -1.84
CA LEU A 601 45.46 16.69 -2.51
C LEU A 601 46.68 16.89 -1.59
N ILE A 602 46.46 17.26 -0.33
CA ILE A 602 47.54 17.43 0.64
C ILE A 602 48.24 16.08 0.89
N GLU A 603 47.48 14.99 1.04
CA GLU A 603 48.05 13.64 1.19
C GLU A 603 48.84 13.19 -0.05
N GLY A 604 48.34 13.45 -1.25
CA GLY A 604 49.00 13.05 -2.50
C GLY A 604 50.20 13.90 -2.91
N ILE A 605 50.19 15.19 -2.58
CA ILE A 605 51.25 16.16 -2.92
C ILE A 605 52.28 16.28 -1.78
N GLY A 606 51.87 16.03 -0.53
CA GLY A 606 52.75 16.07 0.66
C GLY A 606 53.81 14.95 0.72
N ASP A 607 53.64 13.86 -0.03
CA ASP A 607 54.66 12.80 -0.17
C ASP A 607 55.82 13.18 -1.12
N VAL A 608 55.82 14.42 -1.64
CA VAL A 608 56.88 14.97 -2.52
C VAL A 608 58.03 15.63 -1.72
N ASP A 609 58.03 15.53 -0.39
CA ASP A 609 59.14 16.00 0.47
C ASP A 609 60.45 15.17 0.33
N SER A 610 60.51 14.22 -0.62
CA SER A 610 61.78 13.65 -1.11
C SER A 610 62.50 14.52 -2.15
N PHE A 611 61.97 15.69 -2.53
CA PHE A 611 62.56 16.56 -3.56
C PHE A 611 63.36 17.77 -3.03
N LEU A 612 63.27 18.12 -1.74
CA LEU A 612 64.16 19.12 -1.13
C LEU A 612 65.28 18.43 -0.36
N GLY A 613 66.33 18.05 -1.08
CA GLY A 613 67.58 17.56 -0.51
C GLY A 613 68.09 18.46 0.62
N ARG A 614 67.84 18.06 1.87
CA ARG A 614 68.58 18.47 3.06
C ARG A 614 68.76 17.28 4.00
N LYS A 615 69.68 16.40 3.62
CA LYS A 615 70.66 15.90 4.59
C LYS A 615 72.03 16.25 4.06
N ASP A 616 72.53 17.38 4.52
CA ASP A 616 73.94 17.54 4.86
C ASP A 616 74.07 18.72 5.83
N THR A 617 74.44 18.42 7.07
CA THR A 617 75.70 18.86 7.72
C THR A 617 75.60 18.78 9.24
N SER A 618 76.22 17.74 9.82
CA SER A 618 77.26 17.78 10.87
C SER A 618 77.39 16.43 11.55
#